data_AF-J3DFS8-F1
#
_entry.id   AF-J3DFS8-F1
#
_cell.length_a   1.000
_cell.length_b   1.000
_cell.length_c   1.000
_cell.angle_alpha   90.00
_cell.angle_beta   90.00
_cell.angle_gamma   90.00
#
_symmetry.space_group_name_H-M   'P 1'
#
loop_
_entity.id
_entity.type
_entity.pdbx_description
1 polymer ?
#
loop_
_entity_poly.entity_id
_entity_poly.type
_entity_poly.pdbx_seq_one_letter_code
_entity_poly.pdbx_strand_id
1 'polypeptide(L)'
;MKRFIYYGYNFKRKIPDLKSLVECVQNDKPPLTYLMSSEVEEWVKQGAEVDVNPLFAGCQFQFADGTAIEYDKKSAKIKRYSADNRPAWFVAKNEYWSIWLQNFQYKSDEVAHLVKEIKDMDLAQRRELADLLFDLDLKKLSSSTTANSHKEHSKPLGNTQGRTTAPRVMDLGSIEFFKQFVDRLQNAIDAHQIPTLQILTAEDDMKAVSAEVKGATRTYYQAICGENVPNVNRASSLNPDIYCDRLKPMIAAVHEIGVENYYAEMVKAIAAANGAFIRDFSFAYPL
;
A
#
# COMPACT_ATOMS: atom_id res chain seq x y z
N MET A 1 11.95 25.91 16.68
CA MET A 1 12.20 24.67 17.44
C MET A 1 11.88 23.50 16.52
N LYS A 2 12.63 22.40 16.63
CA LYS A 2 12.32 21.19 15.84
C LYS A 2 11.22 20.42 16.55
N ARG A 3 10.24 19.94 15.81
CA ARG A 3 9.10 19.22 16.37
C ARG A 3 9.07 17.81 15.80
N PHE A 4 8.81 16.84 16.65
CA PHE A 4 8.73 15.42 16.31
C PHE A 4 7.38 14.90 16.78
N ILE A 5 6.65 14.26 15.87
CA ILE A 5 5.29 13.79 16.11
C ILE A 5 5.25 12.31 15.80
N TYR A 6 4.83 11.52 16.78
CA TYR A 6 4.61 10.10 16.54
C TYR A 6 3.49 9.91 15.52
N TYR A 7 3.78 9.04 14.55
CA TYR A 7 2.81 8.63 13.55
C TYR A 7 2.85 7.10 13.38
N GLY A 8 1.86 6.41 13.93
CA GLY A 8 1.80 4.94 14.01
C GLY A 8 1.57 4.18 12.69
N TYR A 9 1.72 4.83 11.54
CA TYR A 9 1.63 4.18 10.24
C TYR A 9 2.98 4.23 9.50
N ASN A 10 3.20 3.28 8.59
CA ASN A 10 4.45 3.15 7.83
C ASN A 10 4.54 4.16 6.68
N PHE A 11 4.84 5.42 7.00
CA PHE A 11 5.16 6.44 6.01
C PHE A 11 6.62 6.33 5.53
N LYS A 12 6.84 6.44 4.21
CA LYS A 12 8.17 6.33 3.56
C LYS A 12 9.24 7.32 4.05
N ARG A 13 8.87 8.42 4.72
CA ARG A 13 9.81 9.44 5.24
C ARG A 13 9.49 9.86 6.69
N LYS A 14 9.19 8.89 7.56
CA LYS A 14 9.34 9.08 9.02
C LYS A 14 10.82 8.97 9.38
N ILE A 15 11.23 9.59 10.49
CA ILE A 15 12.52 9.31 11.12
C ILE A 15 12.46 7.85 11.58
N PRO A 16 13.17 6.93 10.89
CA PRO A 16 12.96 5.51 11.08
C PRO A 16 13.68 5.00 12.31
N ASP A 17 14.86 5.57 12.59
CA ASP A 17 15.82 5.08 13.57
C ASP A 17 16.47 6.24 14.35
N LEU A 18 17.26 5.85 15.36
CA LEU A 18 17.98 6.74 16.26
C LEU A 18 19.06 7.57 15.57
N LYS A 19 19.77 6.98 14.61
CA LYS A 19 20.82 7.67 13.86
C LYS A 19 20.24 8.85 13.09
N SER A 20 19.13 8.61 12.41
CA SER A 20 18.37 9.61 11.66
C SER A 20 17.80 10.70 12.58
N LEU A 21 17.39 10.35 13.81
CA LEU A 21 16.95 11.33 14.80
C LEU A 21 18.10 12.27 15.17
N VAL A 22 19.27 11.72 15.53
CA VAL A 22 20.45 12.50 15.93
C VAL A 22 20.87 13.44 14.80
N GLU A 23 20.97 12.93 13.57
CA GLU A 23 21.28 13.72 12.39
C GLU A 23 20.25 14.85 12.18
N CYS A 24 18.96 14.56 12.32
CA CYS A 24 17.90 15.55 12.20
C CYS A 24 17.98 16.62 13.29
N VAL A 25 18.29 16.25 14.53
CA VAL A 25 18.40 17.15 15.67
C VAL A 25 19.62 18.06 15.57
N GLN A 26 20.71 17.59 14.97
CA GLN A 26 21.96 18.35 14.80
C GLN A 26 21.99 19.23 13.54
N ASN A 27 21.14 18.99 12.54
CA ASN A 27 21.17 19.72 11.27
C ASN A 27 20.60 21.15 11.35
N ASP A 28 21.22 22.17 10.75
CA ASP A 28 20.75 23.57 10.76
C ASP A 28 19.55 23.87 9.85
N LYS A 29 18.83 22.85 9.38
CA LYS A 29 17.61 23.00 8.58
C LYS A 29 16.51 23.77 9.34
N PRO A 30 15.66 24.52 8.60
CA PRO A 30 14.55 25.27 9.18
C PRO A 30 13.63 24.38 10.02
N PRO A 31 12.91 24.96 11.00
CA PRO A 31 12.06 24.20 11.92
C PRO A 31 10.95 23.49 11.15
N LEU A 32 11.17 22.20 10.90
CA LEU A 32 10.21 21.28 10.32
C LEU A 32 9.56 20.46 11.43
N THR A 33 8.35 20.00 11.15
CA THR A 33 7.66 19.04 11.99
C THR A 33 7.86 17.66 11.40
N TYR A 34 8.67 16.83 12.05
CA TYR A 34 9.03 15.49 11.58
C TYR A 34 8.05 14.44 12.11
N LEU A 35 7.80 13.41 11.31
CA LEU A 35 7.10 12.20 11.75
C LEU A 35 8.13 11.21 12.30
N MET A 36 7.85 10.54 13.42
CA MET A 36 8.77 9.56 14.03
C MET A 36 8.16 8.15 14.13
N SER A 37 9.03 7.14 14.11
CA SER A 37 8.68 5.72 14.30
C SER A 37 8.36 5.39 15.77
N SER A 38 7.82 4.19 16.01
CA SER A 38 7.58 3.67 17.36
C SER A 38 8.87 3.43 18.14
N GLU A 39 9.91 2.93 17.46
CA GLU A 39 11.24 2.73 18.04
C GLU A 39 11.82 4.06 18.56
N VAL A 40 11.71 5.11 17.75
CA VAL A 40 12.16 6.45 18.14
C VAL A 40 11.32 7.02 19.29
N GLU A 41 10.00 6.82 19.27
CA GLU A 41 9.13 7.20 20.39
C GLU A 41 9.54 6.52 21.70
N GLU A 42 9.69 5.20 21.71
CA GLU A 42 10.04 4.43 22.90
C GLU A 42 11.37 4.89 23.48
N TRP A 43 12.37 5.08 22.63
CA TRP A 43 13.67 5.53 23.08
C TRP A 43 13.63 6.96 23.63
N VAL A 44 12.87 7.87 23.01
CA VAL A 44 12.71 9.24 23.53
C VAL A 44 11.98 9.22 24.88
N LYS A 45 10.98 8.35 25.06
CA LYS A 45 10.29 8.18 26.36
C LYS A 45 11.24 7.66 27.45
N GLN A 46 12.08 6.67 27.14
CA GLN A 46 13.12 6.18 28.05
C GLN A 46 14.13 7.29 28.39
N GLY A 47 14.61 8.03 27.38
CA GLY A 47 15.52 9.15 27.58
C GLY A 47 14.91 10.33 28.35
N ALA A 48 13.57 10.46 28.33
CA ALA A 48 12.84 11.46 29.07
C ALA A 48 12.68 11.13 30.57
N GLU A 49 13.15 9.97 31.06
CA GLU A 49 13.32 9.72 32.49
C GLU A 49 14.39 10.64 33.12
N VAL A 50 15.34 11.12 32.30
CA VAL A 50 16.35 12.10 32.70
C VAL A 50 15.84 13.51 32.39
N ASP A 51 15.81 14.38 33.40
CA ASP A 51 15.23 15.72 33.30
C ASP A 51 16.00 16.70 32.39
N VAL A 52 17.26 16.38 32.06
CA VAL A 52 18.12 17.22 31.23
C VAL A 52 18.71 16.39 30.10
N ASN A 53 18.48 16.81 28.86
CA ASN A 53 19.07 16.17 27.68
C ASN A 53 19.61 17.22 26.69
N PRO A 54 20.93 17.52 26.72
CA PRO A 54 21.54 18.53 25.86
C PRO A 54 21.37 18.26 24.36
N LEU A 55 21.31 16.99 23.96
CA LEU A 55 21.09 16.60 22.57
C LEU A 55 19.76 17.18 22.06
N PHE A 56 18.73 17.18 22.89
CA PHE A 56 17.38 17.63 22.49
C PHE A 56 17.06 19.07 22.82
N ALA A 57 18.03 19.90 23.21
CA ALA A 57 17.79 21.30 23.50
C ALA A 57 17.02 22.01 22.36
N GLY A 58 15.82 22.53 22.67
CA GLY A 58 14.96 23.19 21.69
C GLY A 58 14.16 22.24 20.79
N CYS A 59 13.98 20.99 21.19
CA CYS A 59 13.14 19.98 20.53
C CYS A 59 11.82 19.77 21.28
N GLN A 60 10.76 19.49 20.51
CA GLN A 60 9.41 19.19 20.97
C GLN A 60 9.02 17.80 20.49
N PHE A 61 8.48 16.95 21.35
CA PHE A 61 8.05 15.60 21.01
C PHE A 61 6.60 15.36 21.41
N GLN A 62 5.81 14.79 20.51
CA GLN A 62 4.42 14.43 20.71
C GLN A 62 4.25 12.92 20.51
N PHE A 63 3.59 12.25 21.47
CA PHE A 63 3.52 10.80 21.58
C PHE A 63 2.16 10.21 21.19
N ALA A 64 2.12 8.89 20.99
CA ALA A 64 0.94 8.14 20.57
C ALA A 64 -0.23 8.23 21.58
N ASP A 65 0.12 8.23 22.87
CA ASP A 65 -0.80 8.30 24.00
C ASP A 65 -1.37 9.71 24.24
N GLY A 66 -1.00 10.69 23.41
CA GLY A 66 -1.44 12.07 23.51
C GLY A 66 -0.64 12.90 24.52
N THR A 67 0.37 12.33 25.17
CA THR A 67 1.33 13.10 25.97
C THR A 67 2.35 13.80 25.08
N ALA A 68 3.04 14.80 25.63
CA ALA A 68 4.05 15.54 24.90
C ALA A 68 5.16 16.04 25.83
N ILE A 69 6.34 16.28 25.27
CA ILE A 69 7.48 16.85 26.00
C ILE A 69 8.16 17.95 25.19
N GLU A 70 8.79 18.88 25.89
CA GLU A 70 9.53 19.99 25.30
C GLU A 70 10.81 20.22 26.08
N TYR A 71 11.94 20.24 25.38
CA TYR A 71 13.24 20.54 25.96
C TYR A 71 13.57 22.01 25.76
N ASP A 72 13.83 22.72 26.86
CA ASP A 72 14.19 24.13 26.83
C ASP A 72 15.50 24.36 26.06
N LYS A 73 15.52 25.37 25.19
CA LYS A 73 16.67 25.62 24.30
C LYS A 73 17.95 26.03 25.05
N LYS A 74 17.85 26.63 26.24
CA LYS A 74 19.01 27.14 26.98
C LYS A 74 19.48 26.18 28.06
N SER A 75 18.54 25.61 28.80
CA SER A 75 18.82 24.77 29.96
C SER A 75 18.74 23.26 29.66
N ALA A 76 18.25 22.88 28.47
CA ALA A 76 17.98 21.50 28.09
C ALA A 76 17.08 20.74 29.08
N LYS A 77 16.36 21.46 29.94
CA LYS A 77 15.40 20.91 30.90
C LYS A 77 14.11 20.55 30.19
N ILE A 78 13.55 19.40 30.55
CA ILE A 78 12.30 18.90 30.01
C ILE A 78 11.09 19.57 30.69
N LYS A 79 10.07 19.88 29.88
CA LYS A 79 8.69 20.16 30.30
C LYS A 79 7.82 19.03 29.79
N ARG A 80 6.91 18.53 30.63
CA ARG A 80 6.02 17.41 30.31
C ARG A 80 4.58 17.89 30.27
N TYR A 81 3.82 17.40 29.31
CA TYR A 81 2.43 17.73 29.06
C TYR A 81 1.60 16.46 29.05
N SER A 82 0.49 16.45 29.77
CA SER A 82 -0.46 15.34 29.79
C SER A 82 -1.43 15.41 28.61
N ALA A 83 -2.14 14.32 28.35
CA ALA A 83 -3.14 14.26 27.30
C ALA A 83 -4.30 15.27 27.48
N ASP A 84 -4.58 15.67 28.72
CA ASP A 84 -5.63 16.63 29.09
C ASP A 84 -5.16 18.09 29.07
N ASN A 85 -3.84 18.33 29.12
CA ASN A 85 -3.24 19.65 29.13
C ASN A 85 -2.18 19.77 28.03
N ARG A 86 -2.67 19.83 26.79
CA ARG A 86 -1.81 19.84 25.60
C ARG A 86 -1.22 21.23 25.34
N PRO A 87 0.04 21.32 24.92
CA PRO A 87 0.65 22.60 24.58
C PRO A 87 0.06 23.17 23.29
N ALA A 88 0.16 24.49 23.10
CA ALA A 88 -0.37 25.17 21.90
C ALA A 88 0.25 24.69 20.58
N TRP A 89 1.42 24.05 20.63
CA TRP A 89 2.10 23.50 19.47
C TRP A 89 1.71 22.05 19.15
N PHE A 90 0.92 21.40 20.00
CA PHE A 90 0.44 20.04 19.80
C PHE A 90 -0.41 19.97 18.53
N VAL A 91 -0.15 19.00 17.66
CA VAL A 91 -0.89 18.85 16.40
C VAL A 91 -1.97 17.80 16.58
N ALA A 92 -3.20 18.11 16.21
CA ALA A 92 -4.28 17.13 16.29
C ALA A 92 -4.13 16.05 15.21
N LYS A 93 -4.55 14.81 15.51
CA LYS A 93 -4.38 13.66 14.60
C LYS A 93 -5.00 13.90 13.21
N ASN A 94 -6.10 14.64 13.15
CA ASN A 94 -6.81 15.03 11.92
C ASN A 94 -6.11 16.13 11.08
N GLU A 95 -4.97 16.65 11.56
CA GLU A 95 -4.14 17.66 10.90
C GLU A 95 -2.77 17.12 10.48
N TYR A 96 -2.43 15.88 10.86
CA TYR A 96 -1.14 15.28 10.52
C TYR A 96 -0.87 15.19 9.02
N TRP A 97 -1.91 15.01 8.19
CA TRP A 97 -1.77 15.01 6.72
C TRP A 97 -1.23 16.33 6.17
N SER A 98 -1.55 17.46 6.81
CA SER A 98 -1.09 18.78 6.38
C SER A 98 0.42 18.90 6.61
N ILE A 99 0.89 18.41 7.75
CA ILE A 99 2.32 18.31 8.04
C ILE A 99 3.01 17.37 7.04
N TRP A 100 2.36 16.25 6.72
CA TRP A 100 2.86 15.32 5.71
C TRP A 100 3.00 15.99 4.33
N LEU A 101 1.99 16.69 3.83
CA LEU A 101 2.09 17.40 2.54
C LEU A 101 3.21 18.45 2.55
N GLN A 102 3.32 19.24 3.62
CA GLN A 102 4.36 20.27 3.78
C GLN A 102 5.78 19.67 3.73
N ASN A 103 6.01 18.56 4.43
CA ASN A 103 7.31 17.89 4.47
C ASN A 103 7.74 17.31 3.12
N PHE A 104 6.78 16.94 2.28
CA PHE A 104 7.05 16.32 0.99
C PHE A 104 7.17 17.33 -0.15
N GLN A 105 7.09 18.64 0.14
CA GLN A 105 7.11 19.70 -0.87
C GLN A 105 6.08 19.47 -1.99
N TYR A 106 4.96 18.79 -1.69
CA TYR A 106 3.76 18.84 -2.53
C TYR A 106 3.15 20.24 -2.38
N LYS A 107 3.90 21.26 -2.83
CA LYS A 107 3.53 22.67 -2.83
C LYS A 107 2.61 23.02 -3.99
N SER A 108 1.94 22.03 -4.57
CA SER A 108 0.87 22.35 -5.51
C SER A 108 -0.35 22.71 -4.66
N ASP A 109 -0.76 23.98 -4.75
CA ASP A 109 -2.01 24.46 -4.15
C ASP A 109 -3.19 23.58 -4.56
N GLU A 110 -3.12 22.97 -5.75
CA GLU A 110 -4.11 22.03 -6.28
C GLU A 110 -4.17 20.72 -5.49
N VAL A 111 -3.02 20.18 -5.05
CA VAL A 111 -2.98 18.96 -4.23
C VAL A 111 -3.52 19.23 -2.83
N ALA A 112 -3.14 20.37 -2.24
CA ALA A 112 -3.67 20.78 -0.94
C ALA A 112 -5.19 21.04 -1.00
N HIS A 113 -5.66 21.65 -2.10
CA HIS A 113 -7.08 21.86 -2.37
C HIS A 113 -7.83 20.54 -2.52
N LEU A 114 -7.32 19.63 -3.35
CA LEU A 114 -7.91 18.31 -3.57
C LEU A 114 -8.02 17.51 -2.27
N VAL A 115 -6.96 17.47 -1.45
CA VAL A 115 -7.00 16.76 -0.15
C VAL A 115 -8.05 17.39 0.79
N LYS A 116 -8.20 18.71 0.75
CA LYS A 116 -9.22 19.42 1.53
C LYS A 116 -10.63 19.10 1.04
N GLU A 117 -10.88 19.14 -0.26
CA GLU A 117 -12.17 18.75 -0.86
C GLU A 117 -12.55 17.33 -0.50
N ILE A 118 -11.60 16.38 -0.61
CA ILE A 118 -11.81 14.99 -0.21
C ILE A 118 -12.16 14.90 1.29
N LYS A 119 -11.52 15.69 2.16
CA LYS A 119 -11.81 15.68 3.60
C LYS A 119 -13.20 16.22 3.93
N ASP A 120 -13.67 17.21 3.17
CA ASP A 120 -14.96 17.86 3.36
C ASP A 120 -16.13 17.01 2.82
N MET A 121 -15.86 16.05 1.93
CA MET A 121 -16.82 15.01 1.55
C MET A 121 -17.24 14.15 2.75
N ASP A 122 -18.43 13.57 2.68
CA ASP A 122 -18.85 12.61 3.70
C ASP A 122 -18.01 11.31 3.63
N LEU A 123 -18.09 10.47 4.67
CA LEU A 123 -17.29 9.26 4.75
C LEU A 123 -17.63 8.24 3.64
N ALA A 124 -18.88 8.18 3.19
CA ALA A 124 -19.29 7.27 2.13
C ALA A 124 -18.69 7.70 0.78
N GLN A 125 -18.78 8.99 0.47
CA GLN A 125 -18.16 9.60 -0.71
C GLN A 125 -16.63 9.44 -0.71
N ARG A 126 -15.97 9.69 0.42
CA ARG A 126 -14.53 9.45 0.57
C ARG A 126 -14.13 8.01 0.30
N ARG A 127 -14.91 7.07 0.81
CA ARG A 127 -14.68 5.64 0.60
C ARG A 127 -14.85 5.26 -0.85
N GLU A 128 -15.92 5.70 -1.49
CA GLU A 128 -16.16 5.44 -2.90
C GLU A 128 -15.07 6.05 -3.78
N LEU A 129 -14.68 7.30 -3.52
CA LEU A 129 -13.59 7.94 -4.24
C LEU A 129 -12.25 7.23 -4.03
N ALA A 130 -11.92 6.85 -2.80
CA ALA A 130 -10.68 6.10 -2.52
C ALA A 130 -10.69 4.70 -3.14
N ASP A 131 -11.85 4.04 -3.16
CA ASP A 131 -12.06 2.76 -3.82
C ASP A 131 -11.85 2.87 -5.33
N LEU A 132 -12.36 3.95 -5.96
CA LEU A 132 -12.16 4.22 -7.38
C LEU A 132 -10.72 4.61 -7.71
N LEU A 133 -10.08 5.44 -6.88
CA LEU A 133 -8.72 5.94 -7.13
C LEU A 133 -7.64 4.89 -6.92
N PHE A 134 -7.81 4.03 -5.93
CA PHE A 134 -6.76 3.12 -5.47
C PHE A 134 -7.15 1.64 -5.56
N ASP A 135 -8.34 1.34 -6.07
CA ASP A 135 -8.88 -0.02 -6.21
C ASP A 135 -8.82 -0.83 -4.91
N LEU A 136 -9.35 -0.24 -3.84
CA LEU A 136 -9.18 -0.73 -2.48
C LEU A 136 -10.20 -1.80 -2.06
N ASP A 137 -11.15 -2.15 -2.95
CA ASP A 137 -12.23 -3.10 -2.71
C ASP A 137 -13.00 -2.83 -1.39
N LEU A 138 -13.14 -1.56 -0.99
CA LEU A 138 -13.60 -1.14 0.35
C LEU A 138 -15.03 -1.60 0.66
N LYS A 139 -15.86 -1.81 -0.37
CA LYS A 139 -17.22 -2.37 -0.22
C LYS A 139 -17.21 -3.80 0.33
N LYS A 140 -16.17 -4.61 0.06
CA LYS A 140 -16.03 -6.00 0.57
C LYS A 140 -15.71 -6.07 2.06
N LEU A 141 -15.09 -5.04 2.63
CA LEU A 141 -14.74 -4.97 4.07
C LEU A 141 -15.94 -4.56 4.96
N SER A 142 -16.96 -3.90 4.40
CA SER A 142 -18.11 -3.42 5.17
C SER A 142 -19.07 -4.52 5.63
N SER A 143 -18.99 -5.72 5.05
CA SER A 143 -19.88 -6.85 5.38
C SER A 143 -19.40 -7.72 6.55
N SER A 144 -18.23 -7.45 7.15
CA SER A 144 -17.65 -8.34 8.17
C SER A 144 -17.84 -7.90 9.63
N THR A 145 -18.45 -6.75 9.93
CA THR A 145 -18.58 -6.27 11.33
C THR A 145 -19.98 -6.39 11.94
N THR A 146 -20.95 -7.00 11.24
CA THR A 146 -22.28 -7.28 11.85
C THR A 146 -22.84 -8.67 11.50
N ALA A 147 -21.96 -9.68 11.45
CA ALA A 147 -22.38 -11.07 11.23
C ALA A 147 -21.77 -12.03 12.26
N ASN A 148 -21.61 -11.59 13.52
CA ASN A 148 -21.53 -12.51 14.67
C ASN A 148 -22.93 -12.67 15.27
N SER A 149 -23.81 -13.31 14.50
CA SER A 149 -24.95 -14.06 15.02
C SER A 149 -25.43 -14.95 13.89
N HIS A 150 -25.22 -16.25 14.08
CA HIS A 150 -25.88 -17.36 13.40
C HIS A 150 -26.62 -17.00 12.10
N LYS A 151 -25.96 -17.09 10.95
CA LYS A 151 -26.67 -17.37 9.69
C LYS A 151 -25.94 -18.44 8.90
N GLU A 152 -26.63 -19.56 8.86
CA GLU A 152 -26.51 -20.66 7.92
C GLU A 152 -26.08 -20.18 6.53
N HIS A 153 -25.31 -21.02 5.88
CA HIS A 153 -24.96 -20.91 4.48
C HIS A 153 -26.18 -20.63 3.61
N SER A 154 -26.41 -19.36 3.28
CA SER A 154 -27.21 -19.00 2.12
C SER A 154 -26.39 -19.38 0.89
N LYS A 155 -26.54 -20.64 0.46
CA LYS A 155 -26.04 -21.15 -0.81
C LYS A 155 -26.44 -20.16 -1.91
N PRO A 156 -25.50 -19.70 -2.76
CA PRO A 156 -25.91 -19.09 -4.01
C PRO A 156 -26.71 -20.14 -4.80
N LEU A 157 -27.94 -19.80 -5.17
CA LEU A 157 -28.74 -20.60 -6.08
C LEU A 157 -27.93 -20.82 -7.37
N GLY A 158 -27.42 -22.04 -7.56
CA GLY A 158 -26.65 -22.40 -8.74
C GLY A 158 -25.66 -23.55 -8.57
N ASN A 159 -25.19 -23.85 -7.35
CA ASN A 159 -24.26 -24.98 -7.14
C ASN A 159 -24.94 -26.17 -6.46
N THR A 160 -25.66 -26.97 -7.24
CA THR A 160 -26.29 -28.22 -6.81
C THR A 160 -25.29 -29.37 -6.58
N GLN A 161 -24.00 -29.21 -6.92
CA GLN A 161 -22.98 -30.27 -6.80
C GLN A 161 -21.83 -29.97 -5.83
N GLY A 162 -21.79 -28.80 -5.17
CA GLY A 162 -20.73 -28.47 -4.20
C GLY A 162 -19.31 -28.40 -4.77
N ARG A 163 -19.12 -28.51 -6.09
CA ARG A 163 -17.83 -28.34 -6.76
C ARG A 163 -17.54 -26.84 -6.88
N THR A 164 -16.47 -26.39 -6.25
CA THR A 164 -15.95 -25.03 -6.41
C THR A 164 -15.47 -24.83 -7.86
N THR A 165 -15.96 -23.78 -8.52
CA THR A 165 -15.54 -23.36 -9.87
C THR A 165 -14.41 -22.33 -9.83
N ALA A 166 -13.85 -22.04 -8.65
CA ALA A 166 -12.79 -21.07 -8.51
C ALA A 166 -11.51 -21.60 -9.19
N PRO A 167 -10.85 -20.77 -10.03
CA PRO A 167 -9.67 -21.20 -10.76
C PRO A 167 -8.52 -21.47 -9.78
N ARG A 168 -7.78 -22.54 -10.03
CA ARG A 168 -6.62 -22.96 -9.24
C ARG A 168 -5.33 -22.47 -9.90
N VAL A 169 -4.32 -22.26 -9.07
CA VAL A 169 -2.96 -21.94 -9.52
C VAL A 169 -2.51 -23.03 -10.47
N MET A 170 -2.00 -22.62 -11.63
CA MET A 170 -1.46 -23.54 -12.62
C MET A 170 -0.40 -22.90 -13.50
N ASP A 171 0.40 -23.76 -14.12
CA ASP A 171 1.45 -23.42 -15.06
C ASP A 171 1.38 -24.37 -16.26
N LEU A 172 1.73 -23.87 -17.45
CA LEU A 172 1.79 -24.69 -18.67
C LEU A 172 3.15 -25.41 -18.84
N GLY A 173 4.12 -25.18 -17.94
CA GLY A 173 5.47 -25.73 -18.07
C GLY A 173 6.23 -25.21 -19.29
N SER A 174 5.84 -24.05 -19.83
CA SER A 174 6.39 -23.47 -21.06
C SER A 174 6.90 -22.07 -20.80
N ILE A 175 8.23 -21.95 -20.71
CA ILE A 175 8.91 -20.66 -20.63
C ILE A 175 8.59 -19.77 -21.85
N GLU A 176 8.44 -20.36 -23.04
CA GLU A 176 8.12 -19.60 -24.24
C GLU A 176 6.71 -18.99 -24.18
N PHE A 177 5.76 -19.71 -23.60
CA PHE A 177 4.43 -19.14 -23.36
C PHE A 177 4.48 -18.03 -22.29
N PHE A 178 5.31 -18.18 -21.25
CA PHE A 178 5.52 -17.12 -20.26
C PHE A 178 6.19 -15.87 -20.86
N LYS A 179 7.20 -16.03 -21.73
CA LYS A 179 7.81 -14.92 -22.48
C LYS A 179 6.78 -14.19 -23.33
N GLN A 180 5.97 -14.93 -24.10
CA GLN A 180 4.87 -14.34 -24.88
C GLN A 180 3.86 -13.60 -24.00
N PHE A 181 3.54 -14.13 -22.81
CA PHE A 181 2.68 -13.45 -21.85
C PHE A 181 3.30 -12.13 -21.37
N VAL A 182 4.57 -12.13 -20.98
CA VAL A 182 5.31 -10.94 -20.54
C VAL A 182 5.33 -9.87 -21.64
N ASP A 183 5.63 -10.26 -22.88
CA ASP A 183 5.63 -9.36 -24.03
C ASP A 183 4.25 -8.76 -24.29
N ARG A 184 3.18 -9.56 -24.21
CA ARG A 184 1.81 -9.05 -24.37
C ARG A 184 1.39 -8.10 -23.26
N LEU A 185 1.79 -8.40 -22.03
CA LEU A 185 1.53 -7.52 -20.88
C LEU A 185 2.28 -6.19 -21.06
N GLN A 186 3.55 -6.22 -21.46
CA GLN A 186 4.34 -5.02 -21.76
C GLN A 186 3.72 -4.21 -22.89
N ASN A 187 3.35 -4.85 -24.00
CA ASN A 187 2.70 -4.18 -25.13
C ASN A 187 1.36 -3.55 -24.75
N ALA A 188 0.56 -4.20 -23.90
CA ALA A 188 -0.69 -3.63 -23.40
C ALA A 188 -0.44 -2.39 -22.53
N ILE A 189 0.61 -2.43 -21.69
CA ILE A 189 1.02 -1.30 -20.85
C ILE A 189 1.49 -0.13 -21.72
N ASP A 190 2.33 -0.38 -22.71
CA ASP A 190 2.88 0.65 -23.61
C ASP A 190 1.82 1.25 -24.54
N ALA A 191 0.82 0.44 -24.92
CA ALA A 191 -0.33 0.88 -25.71
C ALA A 191 -1.45 1.52 -24.87
N HIS A 192 -1.25 1.69 -23.55
CA HIS A 192 -2.28 2.22 -22.64
C HIS A 192 -3.60 1.43 -22.74
N GLN A 193 -3.51 0.10 -22.86
CA GLN A 193 -4.64 -0.82 -22.99
C GLN A 193 -4.74 -1.69 -21.73
N ILE A 194 -5.93 -1.75 -21.11
CA ILE A 194 -6.16 -2.59 -19.94
C ILE A 194 -5.92 -4.07 -20.31
N PRO A 195 -4.97 -4.79 -19.66
CA PRO A 195 -4.57 -6.15 -20.01
C PRO A 195 -5.64 -7.19 -19.61
N THR A 196 -6.73 -7.24 -20.38
CA THR A 196 -7.76 -8.28 -20.24
C THR A 196 -7.24 -9.64 -20.68
N LEU A 197 -7.97 -10.71 -20.36
CA LEU A 197 -7.61 -12.06 -20.82
C LEU A 197 -7.48 -12.14 -22.34
N GLN A 198 -8.37 -11.50 -23.10
CA GLN A 198 -8.31 -11.46 -24.56
C GLN A 198 -6.95 -10.98 -25.06
N ILE A 199 -6.47 -9.86 -24.49
CA ILE A 199 -5.19 -9.25 -24.85
C ILE A 199 -4.02 -10.15 -24.45
N LEU A 200 -4.05 -10.67 -23.22
CA LEU A 200 -2.97 -11.49 -22.68
C LEU A 200 -2.88 -12.88 -23.36
N THR A 201 -3.99 -13.40 -23.89
CA THR A 201 -4.01 -14.64 -24.68
C THR A 201 -3.85 -14.39 -26.19
N ALA A 202 -3.91 -13.13 -26.64
CA ALA A 202 -3.97 -12.73 -28.04
C ALA A 202 -5.10 -13.42 -28.83
N GLU A 203 -6.27 -13.59 -28.18
CA GLU A 203 -7.42 -14.28 -28.76
C GLU A 203 -8.71 -13.51 -28.45
N ASP A 204 -9.44 -13.15 -29.50
CA ASP A 204 -10.69 -12.40 -29.37
C ASP A 204 -11.84 -13.31 -28.93
N ASP A 205 -11.89 -14.55 -29.46
CA ASP A 205 -12.88 -15.53 -29.03
C ASP A 205 -12.36 -16.34 -27.82
N MET A 206 -12.70 -15.86 -26.63
CA MET A 206 -12.39 -16.55 -25.38
C MET A 206 -12.98 -17.98 -25.32
N LYS A 207 -13.90 -18.40 -26.18
CA LYS A 207 -14.34 -19.81 -26.23
C LYS A 207 -13.31 -20.72 -26.90
N ALA A 208 -12.50 -20.20 -27.81
CA ALA A 208 -11.43 -20.93 -28.49
C ALA A 208 -10.22 -21.17 -27.57
N VAL A 209 -10.01 -20.33 -26.56
CA VAL A 209 -8.92 -20.49 -25.59
C VAL A 209 -9.21 -21.62 -24.60
N SER A 210 -8.26 -22.55 -24.44
CA SER A 210 -8.37 -23.66 -23.48
C SER A 210 -8.46 -23.17 -22.04
N ALA A 211 -9.04 -23.99 -21.15
CA ALA A 211 -9.14 -23.66 -19.73
C ALA A 211 -7.75 -23.52 -19.08
N GLU A 212 -6.80 -24.32 -19.53
CA GLU A 212 -5.42 -24.36 -19.04
C GLU A 212 -4.67 -23.08 -19.38
N VAL A 213 -4.77 -22.60 -20.62
CA VAL A 213 -4.19 -21.33 -21.07
C VAL A 213 -4.76 -20.18 -20.25
N LYS A 214 -6.10 -20.11 -20.09
CA LYS A 214 -6.73 -19.07 -19.27
C LYS A 214 -6.29 -19.13 -17.80
N GLY A 215 -6.05 -20.32 -17.26
CA GLY A 215 -5.64 -20.48 -15.87
C GLY A 215 -4.17 -20.12 -15.64
N ALA A 216 -3.29 -20.50 -16.57
CA ALA A 216 -1.88 -20.10 -16.53
C ALA A 216 -1.71 -18.59 -16.69
N THR A 217 -2.38 -17.97 -17.66
CA THR A 217 -2.39 -16.50 -17.84
C THR A 217 -2.83 -15.77 -16.58
N ARG A 218 -3.89 -16.25 -15.91
CA ARG A 218 -4.33 -15.67 -14.62
C ARG A 218 -3.31 -15.86 -13.51
N THR A 219 -2.65 -17.01 -13.47
CA THR A 219 -1.63 -17.32 -12.47
C THR A 219 -0.43 -16.39 -12.64
N TYR A 220 0.06 -16.21 -13.87
CA TYR A 220 1.18 -15.31 -14.17
C TYR A 220 0.85 -13.85 -13.87
N TYR A 221 -0.35 -13.41 -14.26
CA TYR A 221 -0.81 -12.06 -13.95
C TYR A 221 -0.91 -11.83 -12.45
N GLN A 222 -1.48 -12.78 -11.70
CA GLN A 222 -1.53 -12.72 -10.23
C GLN A 222 -0.11 -12.71 -9.62
N ALA A 223 0.83 -13.48 -10.18
CA ALA A 223 2.20 -13.55 -9.68
C ALA A 223 2.95 -12.21 -9.84
N ILE A 224 2.76 -11.53 -10.97
CA ILE A 224 3.46 -10.29 -11.31
C ILE A 224 2.73 -9.08 -10.72
N CYS A 225 1.40 -9.03 -10.86
CA CYS A 225 0.60 -7.84 -10.53
C CYS A 225 -0.08 -7.90 -9.16
N GLY A 226 -0.11 -9.08 -8.52
CA GLY A 226 -0.72 -9.27 -7.20
C GLY A 226 -2.26 -9.19 -7.20
N GLU A 227 -2.90 -9.17 -8.36
CA GLU A 227 -4.35 -9.01 -8.51
C GLU A 227 -4.92 -9.87 -9.65
N ASN A 228 -6.25 -9.97 -9.72
CA ASN A 228 -6.92 -10.72 -10.78
C ASN A 228 -6.91 -9.97 -12.11
N VAL A 229 -6.79 -10.71 -13.21
CA VAL A 229 -6.92 -10.16 -14.57
C VAL A 229 -8.29 -9.45 -14.71
N PRO A 230 -8.32 -8.18 -15.16
CA PRO A 230 -9.57 -7.46 -15.40
C PRO A 230 -10.46 -8.19 -16.42
N ASN A 231 -11.74 -8.34 -16.08
CA ASN A 231 -12.75 -8.74 -17.07
C ASN A 231 -13.21 -7.52 -17.88
N VAL A 232 -13.97 -7.75 -18.96
CA VAL A 232 -14.42 -6.68 -19.89
C VAL A 232 -15.20 -5.57 -19.16
N ASN A 233 -16.07 -5.93 -18.22
CA ASN A 233 -16.86 -4.96 -17.44
C ASN A 233 -15.98 -4.14 -16.48
N ARG A 234 -14.93 -4.76 -15.93
CA ARG A 234 -13.98 -4.07 -15.07
C ARG A 234 -13.10 -3.14 -15.90
N ALA A 235 -12.61 -3.63 -17.04
CA ALA A 235 -11.77 -2.85 -17.95
C ALA A 235 -12.47 -1.58 -18.45
N SER A 236 -13.77 -1.63 -18.74
CA SER A 236 -14.53 -0.45 -19.17
C SER A 236 -14.74 0.60 -18.07
N SER A 237 -14.59 0.23 -16.80
CA SER A 237 -14.71 1.13 -15.65
C SER A 237 -13.39 1.79 -15.22
N LEU A 238 -12.26 1.34 -15.78
CA LEU A 238 -10.93 1.78 -15.39
C LEU A 238 -10.41 2.88 -16.32
N ASN A 239 -9.60 3.80 -15.79
CA ASN A 239 -8.81 4.72 -16.60
C ASN A 239 -7.55 3.96 -17.10
N PRO A 240 -7.36 3.79 -18.42
CA PRO A 240 -6.25 3.00 -18.95
C PRO A 240 -4.87 3.56 -18.62
N ASP A 241 -4.70 4.89 -18.61
CA ASP A 241 -3.42 5.53 -18.32
C ASP A 241 -2.97 5.24 -16.90
N ILE A 242 -3.86 5.49 -15.93
CA ILE A 242 -3.57 5.28 -14.50
C ILE A 242 -3.32 3.80 -14.22
N TYR A 243 -4.13 2.92 -14.81
CA TYR A 243 -4.03 1.49 -14.59
C TYR A 243 -2.70 0.94 -15.15
N CYS A 244 -2.36 1.27 -16.40
CA CYS A 244 -1.12 0.80 -17.02
C CYS A 244 0.12 1.39 -16.35
N ASP A 245 0.09 2.66 -15.92
CA ASP A 245 1.20 3.28 -15.17
C ASP A 245 1.53 2.53 -13.88
N ARG A 246 0.51 2.00 -13.19
CA ARG A 246 0.70 1.19 -11.98
C ARG A 246 1.43 -0.13 -12.25
N LEU A 247 1.27 -0.70 -13.45
CA LEU A 247 1.85 -2.00 -13.82
C LEU A 247 3.30 -1.88 -14.34
N LYS A 248 3.69 -0.71 -14.85
CA LYS A 248 5.07 -0.43 -15.33
C LYS A 248 6.19 -0.90 -14.38
N PRO A 249 6.17 -0.58 -13.07
CA PRO A 249 7.23 -1.04 -12.17
C PRO A 249 7.24 -2.55 -11.96
N MET A 250 6.09 -3.22 -12.05
CA MET A 250 5.97 -4.67 -11.85
C MET A 250 6.60 -5.42 -13.02
N ILE A 251 6.28 -5.03 -14.25
CA ILE A 251 6.85 -5.64 -15.46
C ILE A 251 8.34 -5.29 -15.61
N ALA A 252 8.75 -4.07 -15.26
CA ALA A 252 10.16 -3.68 -15.24
C ALA A 252 10.99 -4.55 -14.29
N ALA A 253 10.46 -4.89 -13.11
CA ALA A 253 11.14 -5.79 -12.17
C ALA A 253 11.36 -7.20 -12.76
N VAL A 254 10.39 -7.74 -13.52
CA VAL A 254 10.55 -9.02 -14.22
C VAL A 254 11.70 -8.96 -15.23
N HIS A 255 11.80 -7.87 -15.99
CA HIS A 255 12.89 -7.67 -16.94
C HIS A 255 14.25 -7.45 -16.25
N GLU A 256 14.30 -6.74 -15.13
CA GLU A 256 15.51 -6.50 -14.34
C GLU A 256 16.09 -7.80 -13.76
N ILE A 257 15.23 -8.68 -13.25
CA ILE A 257 15.59 -10.02 -12.75
C ILE A 257 16.01 -10.95 -13.91
N GLY A 258 15.46 -10.72 -15.09
CA GLY A 258 15.51 -11.61 -16.24
C GLY A 258 14.32 -12.56 -16.26
N VAL A 259 13.59 -12.56 -17.38
CA VAL A 259 12.31 -13.29 -17.55
C VAL A 259 12.44 -14.78 -17.23
N GLU A 260 13.55 -15.42 -17.63
CA GLU A 260 13.80 -16.83 -17.37
C GLU A 260 14.06 -17.13 -15.90
N ASN A 261 14.84 -16.28 -15.22
CA ASN A 261 15.12 -16.40 -13.79
C ASN A 261 13.84 -16.20 -12.96
N TYR A 262 13.04 -15.20 -13.34
CA TYR A 262 11.75 -14.93 -12.71
C TYR A 262 10.81 -16.14 -12.85
N TYR A 263 10.70 -16.69 -14.06
CA TYR A 263 9.87 -17.87 -14.33
C TYR A 263 10.33 -19.08 -13.51
N ALA A 264 11.63 -19.33 -13.42
CA ALA A 264 12.16 -20.48 -12.69
C ALA A 264 11.78 -20.46 -11.19
N GLU A 265 11.86 -19.30 -10.53
CA GLU A 265 11.42 -19.17 -9.13
C GLU A 265 9.89 -19.20 -9.00
N MET A 266 9.17 -18.60 -9.95
CA MET A 266 7.71 -18.63 -9.96
C MET A 266 7.17 -20.07 -10.09
N VAL A 267 7.77 -20.91 -10.93
CA VAL A 267 7.38 -22.32 -11.08
C VAL A 267 7.55 -23.08 -9.77
N LYS A 268 8.62 -22.82 -8.99
CA LYS A 268 8.79 -23.40 -7.65
C LYS A 268 7.68 -22.96 -6.70
N ALA A 269 7.31 -21.68 -6.73
CA ALA A 269 6.23 -21.15 -5.91
C ALA A 269 4.87 -21.75 -6.31
N ILE A 270 4.62 -21.94 -7.60
CA ILE A 270 3.41 -22.61 -8.12
C ILE A 270 3.34 -24.06 -7.64
N ALA A 271 4.45 -24.79 -7.69
CA ALA A 271 4.54 -26.15 -7.17
C ALA A 271 4.28 -26.21 -5.65
N ALA A 272 4.82 -25.25 -4.89
CA ALA A 272 4.63 -25.15 -3.45
C ALA A 272 3.18 -24.79 -3.06
N ALA A 273 2.46 -24.06 -3.91
CA ALA A 273 1.06 -23.68 -3.69
C ALA A 273 0.08 -24.87 -3.74
N ASN A 274 0.51 -26.04 -4.24
CA ASN A 274 -0.17 -27.34 -4.17
C ASN A 274 -1.71 -27.27 -4.34
N GLY A 275 -2.17 -26.74 -5.48
CA GLY A 275 -3.59 -26.66 -5.81
C GLY A 275 -4.37 -25.53 -5.12
N ALA A 276 -3.70 -24.53 -4.53
CA ALA A 276 -4.34 -23.31 -4.06
C ALA A 276 -5.20 -22.62 -5.13
N PHE A 277 -6.12 -21.76 -4.71
CA PHE A 277 -6.86 -20.90 -5.63
C PHE A 277 -5.99 -19.73 -6.08
N ILE A 278 -6.17 -19.27 -7.31
CA ILE A 278 -5.39 -18.15 -7.86
C ILE A 278 -5.51 -16.91 -6.97
N ARG A 279 -6.71 -16.60 -6.45
CA ARG A 279 -6.92 -15.42 -5.59
C ARG A 279 -6.09 -15.44 -4.29
N ASP A 280 -5.68 -16.62 -3.84
CA ASP A 280 -4.95 -16.85 -2.60
C ASP A 280 -3.45 -17.05 -2.89
N PHE A 281 -3.04 -16.94 -4.16
CA PHE A 281 -1.65 -17.06 -4.61
C PHE A 281 -0.95 -15.71 -4.53
N SER A 282 0.18 -15.70 -3.84
CA SER A 282 1.08 -14.56 -3.74
C SER A 282 2.48 -15.05 -4.06
N PHE A 283 3.17 -14.33 -4.94
CA PHE A 283 4.56 -14.59 -5.29
C PHE A 283 5.39 -13.35 -5.02
N ALA A 284 6.53 -13.55 -4.35
CA ALA A 284 7.55 -12.54 -4.19
C ALA A 284 8.86 -13.17 -4.62
N TYR A 285 9.57 -12.52 -5.55
CA TYR A 285 10.87 -13.01 -5.98
C TYR A 285 11.86 -12.96 -4.80
N PRO A 286 12.59 -14.05 -4.50
CA PRO A 286 13.58 -14.05 -3.44
C PRO A 286 14.75 -13.14 -3.83
N LEU A 287 14.97 -12.08 -3.05
CA LEU A 287 16.10 -11.16 -3.18
C LEU A 287 17.39 -11.77 -2.62
#